data_AF-X0UE65-F1
#
_entry.id   AF-X0UE65-F1
#
_cell.length_a   1.000
_cell.length_b   1.000
_cell.length_c   1.000
_cell.angle_alpha   90.00
_cell.angle_beta   90.00
_cell.angle_gamma   90.00
#
_symmetry.space_group_name_H-M   'P 1'
#
loop_
_entity.id
_entity.type
_entity.pdbx_description
1 polymer ?
#
loop_
_entity_poly.entity_id
_entity_poly.type
_entity_poly.pdbx_seq_one_letter_code
_entity_poly.pdbx_strand_id
1 'polypeptide(L)'
;KNLTLQEYDDMLGDFQDTMFEVVSHHLDYFGYKGHGIDSEWSISGDELRVFLYSENMDFDIRNVLLIATKIKLAWLSSNFNQRVLREQRLVSRIGVGINCGRVIKDVRPWRVKIGKAEPNIEGYAINLTKRIESASREGNVYQIMVGASLYKRCQQNSQLNVAFSNPKSLVFKGLGQKIPVYEVTSFVNFEIMSSMPVSLQEGLLEKIESTVRDAMPEPWIFIVLLRSYISMLNSSNDEGIDLKALEIGQQALEVVEYKPVIYNILGWLHT
;
A
#
# COMPACT_ATOMS: atom_id res chain seq x y z
N LYS A 1 -22.79 3.05 -11.25
CA LYS A 1 -22.92 4.18 -12.20
C LYS A 1 -21.54 4.50 -12.72
N ASN A 2 -21.34 4.58 -14.04
CA ASN A 2 -20.04 4.93 -14.61
C ASN A 2 -19.75 6.42 -14.36
N LEU A 3 -18.48 6.77 -14.13
CA LEU A 3 -18.04 8.15 -14.01
C LEU A 3 -18.24 8.88 -15.34
N THR A 4 -18.69 10.12 -15.28
CA THR A 4 -18.59 11.06 -16.41
C THR A 4 -17.13 11.37 -16.70
N LEU A 5 -16.83 11.90 -17.89
CA LEU A 5 -15.46 12.30 -18.24
C LEU A 5 -14.90 13.36 -17.27
N GLN A 6 -15.74 14.29 -16.82
CA GLN A 6 -15.34 15.29 -15.84
C GLN A 6 -15.05 14.65 -14.47
N GLU A 7 -15.93 13.76 -13.98
CA GLU A 7 -15.67 13.06 -12.72
C GLU A 7 -14.41 12.19 -12.79
N TYR A 8 -14.07 11.64 -13.97
CA TYR A 8 -12.84 10.90 -14.18
C TYR A 8 -11.60 11.80 -14.19
N ASP A 9 -11.67 12.98 -14.81
CA ASP A 9 -10.60 13.97 -14.78
C ASP A 9 -10.34 14.48 -13.35
N ASP A 10 -11.41 14.80 -12.61
CA ASP A 10 -11.33 15.16 -11.19
C ASP A 10 -10.67 14.03 -10.36
N MET A 11 -11.06 12.78 -10.61
CA MET A 11 -10.48 11.60 -9.95
C MET A 11 -8.99 11.49 -10.25
N LEU A 12 -8.59 11.70 -11.51
CA LEU A 12 -7.18 11.63 -11.92
C LEU A 12 -6.35 12.71 -11.23
N GLY A 13 -6.84 13.96 -11.17
CA GLY A 13 -6.14 15.04 -10.46
C GLY A 13 -5.88 14.68 -8.99
N ASP A 14 -6.93 14.30 -8.26
CA ASP A 14 -6.83 13.96 -6.83
C ASP A 14 -5.95 12.71 -6.61
N PHE A 15 -6.02 11.72 -7.51
CA PHE A 15 -5.16 10.54 -7.46
C PHE A 15 -3.68 10.93 -7.63
N GLN A 16 -3.35 11.71 -8.65
CA GLN A 16 -1.97 12.06 -8.98
C GLN A 16 -1.35 12.91 -7.86
N ASP A 17 -2.08 13.89 -7.34
CA ASP A 17 -1.63 14.72 -6.22
C ASP A 17 -1.40 13.87 -4.96
N THR A 18 -2.34 12.98 -4.63
CA THR A 18 -2.21 12.06 -3.48
C THR A 18 -1.00 11.14 -3.62
N MET A 19 -0.81 10.51 -4.78
CA MET A 19 0.33 9.63 -5.04
C MET A 19 1.66 10.38 -4.97
N PHE A 20 1.70 11.58 -5.56
CA PHE A 20 2.86 12.45 -5.56
C PHE A 20 3.29 12.77 -4.12
N GLU A 21 2.35 13.24 -3.31
CA GLU A 21 2.63 13.68 -1.94
C GLU A 21 3.12 12.51 -1.07
N VAL A 22 2.43 11.37 -1.12
CA VAL A 22 2.81 10.19 -0.34
C VAL A 22 4.20 9.69 -0.72
N VAL A 23 4.48 9.52 -2.02
CA VAL A 23 5.74 8.92 -2.47
C VAL A 23 6.91 9.89 -2.28
N SER A 24 6.75 11.16 -2.66
CA SER A 24 7.83 12.15 -2.52
C SER A 24 8.22 12.33 -1.06
N HIS A 25 7.25 12.52 -0.16
CA HIS A 25 7.49 12.63 1.27
C HIS A 25 8.10 11.35 1.85
N HIS A 26 7.59 10.17 1.46
CA HIS A 26 8.11 8.91 1.99
C HIS A 26 9.58 8.72 1.64
N LEU A 27 9.96 8.95 0.38
CA LEU A 27 11.33 8.76 -0.06
C LEU A 27 12.28 9.72 0.68
N ASP A 28 11.90 10.98 0.84
CA ASP A 28 12.67 11.97 1.61
C ASP A 28 12.78 11.59 3.09
N TYR A 29 11.66 11.27 3.74
CA TYR A 29 11.58 10.92 5.16
C TYR A 29 12.46 9.71 5.52
N PHE A 30 12.50 8.68 4.67
CA PHE A 30 13.31 7.49 4.88
C PHE A 30 14.73 7.60 4.30
N GLY A 31 15.12 8.77 3.76
CA GLY A 31 16.50 9.07 3.37
C GLY A 31 16.92 8.48 2.02
N TYR A 32 15.99 8.17 1.13
CA TYR A 32 16.33 7.89 -0.27
C TYR A 32 16.84 9.18 -0.93
N LYS A 33 17.93 9.09 -1.68
CA LYS A 33 18.50 10.20 -2.44
C LYS A 33 17.62 10.59 -3.63
N GLY A 34 16.85 9.65 -4.17
CA GLY A 34 15.97 9.89 -5.31
C GLY A 34 16.74 10.16 -6.61
N HIS A 35 16.06 10.78 -7.58
CA HIS A 35 16.62 11.15 -8.89
C HIS A 35 17.33 9.99 -9.62
N GLY A 36 16.82 8.78 -9.43
CA GLY A 36 17.37 7.57 -9.99
C GLY A 36 18.59 7.01 -9.24
N ILE A 37 19.10 7.64 -8.18
CA ILE A 37 20.33 7.18 -7.50
C ILE A 37 20.08 5.85 -6.77
N ASP A 38 19.09 5.82 -5.88
CA ASP A 38 18.66 4.65 -5.11
C ASP A 38 17.15 4.37 -5.24
N SER A 39 16.44 5.26 -5.92
CA SER A 39 15.01 5.15 -6.18
C SER A 39 14.60 5.95 -7.42
N GLU A 40 13.56 5.48 -8.09
CA GLU A 40 12.91 6.14 -9.23
C GLU A 40 11.41 5.90 -9.14
N TRP A 41 10.60 6.91 -9.47
CA TRP A 41 9.16 6.76 -9.50
C TRP A 41 8.54 7.63 -10.59
N SER A 42 7.33 7.28 -11.01
CA SER A 42 6.59 8.01 -12.04
C SER A 42 5.10 7.82 -11.84
N ILE A 43 4.31 8.85 -12.16
CA ILE A 43 2.86 8.79 -12.20
C ILE A 43 2.41 8.99 -13.64
N SER A 44 1.48 8.16 -14.11
CA SER A 44 0.93 8.25 -15.47
C SER A 44 -0.54 7.81 -15.47
N GLY A 45 -1.44 8.77 -15.68
CA GLY A 45 -2.88 8.50 -15.55
C GLY A 45 -3.22 8.12 -14.11
N ASP A 46 -3.79 6.94 -13.95
CA ASP A 46 -4.15 6.28 -12.69
C ASP A 46 -3.10 5.25 -12.23
N GLU A 47 -1.89 5.28 -12.80
CA GLU A 47 -0.79 4.38 -12.47
C GLU A 47 0.34 5.11 -11.73
N LEU A 48 0.71 4.60 -10.55
CA LEU A 48 1.96 4.93 -9.86
C LEU A 48 2.96 3.78 -10.05
N ARG A 49 4.20 4.11 -10.43
CA ARG A 49 5.33 3.17 -10.45
C ARG A 49 6.40 3.64 -9.49
N VAL A 50 6.91 2.72 -8.68
CA VAL A 50 8.01 2.97 -7.74
C VAL A 50 9.05 1.87 -7.89
N PHE A 51 10.31 2.26 -8.01
CA PHE A 51 11.48 1.40 -8.05
C PHE A 51 12.39 1.79 -6.89
N LEU A 52 12.70 0.83 -6.03
CA LEU A 52 13.64 0.99 -4.91
C LEU A 52 14.81 0.04 -5.13
N TYR A 53 16.03 0.55 -4.97
CA TYR A 53 17.27 -0.19 -5.17
C TYR A 53 18.40 0.44 -4.34
N SER A 54 18.16 0.60 -3.04
CA SER A 54 19.11 1.20 -2.08
C SER A 54 20.36 0.35 -1.78
N GLU A 55 20.55 -0.75 -2.52
CA GLU A 55 21.50 -1.84 -2.23
C GLU A 55 21.18 -2.64 -0.95
N ASN A 56 20.20 -2.21 -0.16
CA ASN A 56 19.67 -2.95 0.99
C ASN A 56 18.24 -3.43 0.68
N MET A 57 18.13 -4.70 0.27
CA MET A 57 16.83 -5.26 -0.13
C MET A 57 15.80 -5.29 0.99
N ASP A 58 16.20 -5.58 2.24
CA ASP A 58 15.22 -5.69 3.33
C ASP A 58 14.66 -4.30 3.68
N PHE A 59 15.51 -3.28 3.61
CA PHE A 59 15.08 -1.89 3.68
C PHE A 59 14.12 -1.54 2.53
N ASP A 60 14.44 -1.88 1.28
CA ASP A 60 13.58 -1.63 0.12
C ASP A 60 12.22 -2.35 0.25
N ILE A 61 12.22 -3.61 0.70
CA ILE A 61 10.99 -4.40 0.91
C ILE A 61 10.11 -3.77 1.99
N ARG A 62 10.69 -3.36 3.11
CA ARG A 62 9.94 -2.69 4.17
C ARG A 62 9.31 -1.40 3.66
N ASN A 63 10.09 -0.57 2.99
CA ASN A 63 9.62 0.73 2.50
C ASN A 63 8.57 0.60 1.40
N VAL A 64 8.70 -0.36 0.47
CA VAL A 64 7.65 -0.55 -0.55
C VAL A 64 6.33 -1.05 0.05
N LEU A 65 6.37 -1.87 1.12
CA LEU A 65 5.16 -2.27 1.85
C LEU A 65 4.52 -1.08 2.59
N LEU A 66 5.35 -0.22 3.19
CA LEU A 66 4.90 1.02 3.80
C LEU A 66 4.27 1.96 2.75
N ILE A 67 4.93 2.21 1.62
CA ILE A 67 4.38 3.01 0.52
C ILE A 67 3.05 2.43 0.06
N ALA A 68 2.99 1.12 -0.22
CA ALA A 68 1.77 0.45 -0.68
C ALA A 68 0.60 0.64 0.30
N THR A 69 0.85 0.57 1.61
CA THR A 69 -0.19 0.76 2.62
C THR A 69 -0.59 2.24 2.73
N LYS A 70 0.38 3.15 2.71
CA LYS A 70 0.14 4.60 2.77
C LYS A 70 -0.65 5.10 1.58
N ILE A 71 -0.33 4.71 0.35
CA ILE A 71 -1.08 5.17 -0.84
C ILE A 71 -2.52 4.68 -0.80
N LYS A 72 -2.78 3.47 -0.28
CA LYS A 72 -4.13 2.96 -0.11
C LYS A 72 -4.91 3.78 0.93
N LEU A 73 -4.31 4.05 2.09
CA LEU A 73 -4.93 4.85 3.15
C LEU A 73 -5.21 6.28 2.69
N ALA A 74 -4.20 6.92 2.09
CA ALA A 74 -4.28 8.27 1.56
C ALA A 74 -5.39 8.37 0.50
N TRP A 75 -5.45 7.41 -0.42
CA TRP A 75 -6.49 7.40 -1.46
C TRP A 75 -7.89 7.18 -0.89
N LEU A 76 -8.07 6.27 0.06
CA LEU A 76 -9.37 6.08 0.73
C LEU A 76 -9.82 7.35 1.47
N SER A 77 -8.86 8.11 1.97
CA SER A 77 -9.08 9.36 2.71
C SER A 77 -9.07 10.62 1.83
N SER A 78 -8.89 10.45 0.52
CA SER A 78 -8.84 11.53 -0.47
C SER A 78 -10.18 12.25 -0.60
N ASN A 79 -10.16 13.49 -1.07
CA ASN A 79 -11.37 14.30 -1.21
C ASN A 79 -12.37 13.63 -2.18
N PHE A 80 -11.88 13.02 -3.25
CA PHE A 80 -12.67 12.26 -4.20
C PHE A 80 -13.40 11.10 -3.52
N ASN A 81 -12.69 10.22 -2.82
CA ASN A 81 -13.31 9.06 -2.18
C ASN A 81 -14.22 9.45 -1.02
N GLN A 82 -13.89 10.50 -0.27
CA GLN A 82 -14.76 11.03 0.78
C GLN A 82 -16.06 11.59 0.20
N ARG A 83 -16.02 12.26 -0.97
CA ARG A 83 -17.22 12.69 -1.71
C ARG A 83 -18.05 11.49 -2.17
N VAL A 84 -17.40 10.48 -2.77
CA VAL A 84 -18.06 9.25 -3.25
C VAL A 84 -18.74 8.49 -2.10
N LEU A 85 -18.08 8.43 -0.93
CA LEU A 85 -18.63 7.80 0.28
C LEU A 85 -19.88 8.54 0.78
N ARG A 86 -19.86 9.88 0.82
CA ARG A 86 -21.03 10.70 1.19
C ARG A 86 -22.21 10.53 0.21
N GLU A 87 -21.91 10.26 -1.06
CA GLU A 87 -22.91 9.90 -2.07
C GLU A 87 -23.42 8.44 -1.94
N GLN A 88 -23.00 7.71 -0.91
CA GLN A 88 -23.32 6.29 -0.68
C GLN A 88 -22.97 5.39 -1.86
N ARG A 89 -21.91 5.76 -2.59
CA ARG A 89 -21.36 5.00 -3.71
C ARG A 89 -20.14 4.21 -3.24
N LEU A 90 -19.83 3.13 -3.95
CA LEU A 90 -18.60 2.38 -3.74
C LEU A 90 -17.39 3.26 -4.08
N VAL A 91 -16.47 3.38 -3.12
CA VAL A 91 -15.22 4.13 -3.28
C VAL A 91 -14.30 3.47 -4.30
N SER A 92 -13.48 4.28 -4.96
CA SER A 92 -12.45 3.78 -5.87
C SER A 92 -11.31 3.19 -5.06
N ARG A 93 -10.84 2.00 -5.44
CA ARG A 93 -9.77 1.28 -4.73
C ARG A 93 -8.52 1.19 -5.58
N ILE A 94 -7.37 1.12 -4.90
CA ILE A 94 -6.06 0.91 -5.53
C ILE A 94 -5.64 -0.53 -5.34
N GLY A 95 -5.37 -1.19 -6.47
CA GLY A 95 -4.65 -2.46 -6.52
C GLY A 95 -3.14 -2.22 -6.56
N VAL A 96 -2.37 -3.03 -5.83
CA VAL A 96 -0.91 -2.91 -5.79
C VAL A 96 -0.26 -4.24 -6.14
N GLY A 97 0.74 -4.21 -7.02
CA GLY A 97 1.62 -5.35 -7.29
C GLY A 97 3.05 -5.04 -6.87
N ILE A 98 3.69 -5.94 -6.13
CA ILE A 98 5.07 -5.78 -5.66
C ILE A 98 5.90 -7.02 -6.06
N ASN A 99 7.13 -6.79 -6.51
CA ASN A 99 8.02 -7.85 -6.93
C ASN A 99 9.49 -7.48 -6.67
N CYS A 100 10.31 -8.48 -6.36
CA CYS A 100 11.76 -8.33 -6.31
C CYS A 100 12.39 -9.02 -7.51
N GLY A 101 13.36 -8.36 -8.17
CA GLY A 101 14.08 -8.96 -9.28
C GLY A 101 15.20 -8.07 -9.79
N ARG A 102 16.03 -8.63 -10.66
CA ARG A 102 17.10 -7.88 -11.32
C ARG A 102 16.50 -7.03 -12.44
N VAL A 103 17.00 -5.80 -12.53
CA VAL A 103 16.67 -4.84 -13.59
C VAL A 103 17.96 -4.32 -14.19
N ILE A 104 17.87 -3.78 -15.40
CA ILE A 104 18.95 -3.09 -16.10
C ILE A 104 18.61 -1.61 -16.02
N LYS A 105 19.55 -0.80 -15.53
CA LYS A 105 19.45 0.65 -15.57
C LYS A 105 20.57 1.19 -16.45
N ASP A 106 20.23 1.60 -17.66
CA ASP A 106 21.23 2.01 -18.65
C ASP A 106 20.63 2.96 -19.71
N VAL A 107 21.49 3.68 -20.43
CA VAL A 107 21.10 4.52 -21.56
C VAL A 107 21.16 3.69 -22.84
N ARG A 108 20.00 3.41 -23.44
CA ARG A 108 19.97 2.68 -24.72
C ARG A 108 20.45 3.56 -25.88
N PRO A 109 21.28 3.05 -26.81
CA PRO A 109 21.81 3.85 -27.93
C PRO A 109 20.74 4.53 -28.79
N TRP A 110 19.57 3.91 -28.97
CA TRP A 110 18.47 4.50 -29.75
C TRP A 110 17.77 5.65 -29.02
N ARG A 111 17.77 5.67 -27.69
CA ARG A 111 17.18 6.79 -26.91
C ARG A 111 18.00 8.07 -27.09
N VAL A 112 19.33 7.94 -27.19
CA VAL A 112 20.23 9.06 -27.52
C VAL A 112 19.85 9.68 -28.87
N LYS A 113 19.53 8.84 -29.88
CA LYS A 113 19.14 9.31 -31.22
C LYS A 113 17.85 10.13 -31.25
N ILE A 114 16.97 9.95 -30.26
CA ILE A 114 15.70 10.70 -30.13
C ILE A 114 15.75 11.78 -29.05
N GLY A 115 16.95 12.18 -28.60
CA GLY A 115 17.14 13.23 -27.61
C GLY A 115 16.79 12.85 -26.16
N LYS A 116 16.62 11.56 -25.85
CA LYS A 116 16.29 11.05 -24.51
C LYS A 116 17.48 10.34 -23.87
N ALA A 117 18.61 11.05 -23.71
CA ALA A 117 19.89 10.49 -23.24
C ALA A 117 19.94 10.15 -21.73
N GLU A 118 18.79 9.97 -21.09
CA GLU A 118 18.67 9.60 -19.67
C GLU A 118 18.62 8.06 -19.51
N PRO A 119 19.19 7.51 -18.41
CA PRO A 119 19.08 6.09 -18.10
C PRO A 119 17.62 5.66 -17.95
N ASN A 120 17.32 4.43 -18.38
CA ASN A 120 15.98 3.84 -18.25
C ASN A 120 16.06 2.52 -17.50
N ILE A 121 15.07 2.26 -16.65
CA ILE A 121 14.95 0.97 -15.96
C ILE A 121 14.14 0.00 -16.83
N GLU A 122 14.76 -1.13 -17.16
CA GLU A 122 14.18 -2.17 -18.01
C GLU A 122 14.41 -3.55 -17.39
N GLY A 123 13.45 -4.45 -17.54
CA GLY A 123 13.65 -5.82 -17.09
C GLY A 123 12.39 -6.65 -17.06
N TYR A 124 12.59 -7.97 -17.11
CA TYR A 124 11.50 -8.94 -16.95
C TYR A 124 10.75 -8.75 -15.62
N ALA A 125 11.47 -8.40 -14.55
CA ALA A 125 10.89 -8.20 -13.23
C ALA A 125 9.78 -7.14 -13.23
N ILE A 126 9.92 -6.07 -14.03
CA ILE A 126 8.95 -4.96 -14.13
C ILE A 126 7.66 -5.43 -14.79
N ASN A 127 7.79 -6.15 -15.91
CA ASN A 127 6.65 -6.73 -16.61
C ASN A 127 5.93 -7.78 -15.76
N LEU A 128 6.68 -8.52 -14.96
CA LEU A 128 6.11 -9.44 -13.98
C LEU A 128 5.35 -8.70 -12.87
N THR A 129 5.88 -7.58 -12.35
CA THR A 129 5.17 -6.75 -11.37
C THR A 129 3.80 -6.28 -11.89
N LYS A 130 3.72 -5.81 -13.14
CA LYS A 130 2.45 -5.39 -13.75
C LYS A 130 1.42 -6.52 -13.79
N ARG A 131 1.88 -7.74 -14.07
CA ARG A 131 1.02 -8.93 -14.08
C ARG A 131 0.56 -9.31 -12.68
N ILE A 132 1.44 -9.18 -11.69
CA ILE A 132 1.12 -9.37 -10.27
C ILE A 132 0.09 -8.33 -9.81
N GLU A 133 0.26 -7.06 -10.19
CA GLU A 133 -0.71 -5.99 -9.91
C GLU A 133 -2.08 -6.36 -10.47
N SER A 134 -2.18 -6.88 -11.69
CA SER A 134 -3.49 -7.23 -12.27
C SER A 134 -4.26 -8.28 -11.45
N ALA A 135 -3.55 -9.11 -10.67
CA ALA A 135 -4.15 -10.07 -9.74
C ALA A 135 -4.81 -9.42 -8.51
N SER A 136 -4.44 -8.18 -8.18
CA SER A 136 -4.97 -7.47 -7.01
C SER A 136 -6.46 -7.18 -7.10
N ARG A 137 -7.00 -7.15 -8.33
CA ARG A 137 -8.43 -7.02 -8.60
C ARG A 137 -9.27 -8.17 -8.04
N GLU A 138 -8.65 -9.34 -7.89
CA GLU A 138 -9.24 -10.54 -7.27
C GLU A 138 -8.81 -10.71 -5.81
N GLY A 139 -8.10 -9.73 -5.25
CA GLY A 139 -7.76 -9.67 -3.83
C GLY A 139 -8.97 -9.23 -3.01
N ASN A 140 -9.11 -9.82 -1.82
CA ASN A 140 -10.24 -9.58 -0.92
C ASN A 140 -9.81 -9.00 0.44
N VAL A 141 -8.51 -8.92 0.70
CA VAL A 141 -7.95 -8.44 1.97
C VAL A 141 -7.31 -7.08 1.77
N TYR A 142 -5.99 -7.00 1.50
CA TYR A 142 -5.33 -5.73 1.23
C TYR A 142 -5.36 -5.35 -0.24
N GLN A 143 -5.64 -6.26 -1.17
CA GLN A 143 -5.39 -6.06 -2.61
C GLN A 143 -3.94 -5.61 -2.91
N ILE A 144 -3.00 -6.03 -2.07
CA ILE A 144 -1.57 -5.90 -2.31
C ILE A 144 -1.07 -7.31 -2.64
N MET A 145 -0.74 -7.52 -3.91
CA MET A 145 -0.26 -8.79 -4.43
C MET A 145 1.25 -8.77 -4.55
N VAL A 146 1.88 -9.88 -4.18
CA VAL A 146 3.34 -10.01 -4.23
C VAL A 146 3.77 -11.23 -5.03
N GLY A 147 4.90 -11.08 -5.72
CA GLY A 147 5.56 -12.18 -6.42
C GLY A 147 6.24 -13.14 -5.45
N ALA A 148 6.47 -14.37 -5.92
CA ALA A 148 7.15 -15.41 -5.16
C ALA A 148 8.55 -15.01 -4.64
N SER A 149 9.25 -14.13 -5.36
CA SER A 149 10.57 -13.64 -4.95
C SER A 149 10.50 -12.78 -3.69
N LEU A 150 9.53 -11.86 -3.62
CA LEU A 150 9.30 -11.03 -2.44
C LEU A 150 8.80 -11.88 -1.28
N TYR A 151 7.80 -12.74 -1.53
CA TYR A 151 7.28 -13.67 -0.52
C TYR A 151 8.40 -14.47 0.16
N LYS A 152 9.27 -15.11 -0.63
CA LYS A 152 10.40 -15.90 -0.09
C LYS A 152 11.35 -15.06 0.77
N ARG A 153 11.64 -13.82 0.37
CA ARG A 153 12.50 -12.92 1.16
C ARG A 153 11.82 -12.53 2.48
N CYS A 154 10.53 -12.22 2.46
CA CYS A 154 9.79 -11.93 3.69
C CYS A 154 9.74 -13.13 4.65
N GLN A 155 9.62 -14.36 4.13
CA GLN A 155 9.68 -15.57 4.97
C GLN A 155 11.06 -15.80 5.61
N GLN A 156 12.13 -15.28 5.00
CA GLN A 156 13.49 -15.35 5.53
C GLN A 156 13.79 -14.26 6.58
N ASN A 157 12.99 -13.20 6.64
CA ASN A 157 13.15 -12.09 7.56
C ASN A 157 11.86 -11.82 8.34
N SER A 158 11.76 -12.38 9.54
CA SER A 158 10.59 -12.23 10.42
C SER A 158 10.40 -10.81 10.97
N GLN A 159 11.37 -9.90 10.81
CA GLN A 159 11.27 -8.53 11.32
C GLN A 159 10.36 -7.63 10.45
N LEU A 160 9.99 -8.09 9.25
CA LEU A 160 9.13 -7.34 8.34
C LEU A 160 7.64 -7.34 8.75
N ASN A 161 7.25 -8.13 9.77
CA ASN A 161 5.90 -8.14 10.35
C ASN A 161 4.76 -8.22 9.30
N VAL A 162 4.96 -9.06 8.27
CA VAL A 162 4.04 -9.25 7.15
C VAL A 162 3.60 -10.71 7.04
N ALA A 163 2.30 -10.93 6.83
CA ALA A 163 1.70 -12.23 6.57
C ALA A 163 1.07 -12.25 5.17
N PHE A 164 0.96 -13.45 4.61
CA PHE A 164 0.47 -13.65 3.25
C PHE A 164 -0.60 -14.74 3.18
N SER A 165 -1.43 -14.68 2.15
CA SER A 165 -2.41 -15.71 1.82
C SER A 165 -1.76 -16.99 1.28
N ASN A 166 -2.57 -18.03 1.10
CA ASN A 166 -2.20 -19.15 0.25
C ASN A 166 -1.92 -18.67 -1.19
N PRO A 167 -1.03 -19.36 -1.94
CA PRO A 167 -0.66 -18.94 -3.30
C PRO A 167 -1.85 -19.06 -4.26
N LYS A 168 -2.08 -18.00 -5.04
CA LYS A 168 -2.91 -18.04 -6.25
C LYS A 168 -1.98 -18.30 -7.44
N SER A 169 -2.23 -19.36 -8.21
CA SER A 169 -1.43 -19.69 -9.40
C SER A 169 -2.04 -19.04 -10.63
N LEU A 170 -1.35 -18.05 -11.20
CA LEU A 170 -1.86 -17.31 -12.35
C LEU A 170 -1.14 -17.70 -13.63
N VAL A 171 -1.92 -17.84 -14.71
CA VAL A 171 -1.42 -17.99 -16.08
C VAL A 171 -1.35 -16.61 -16.69
N PHE A 172 -0.14 -16.09 -16.85
CA PHE A 172 0.04 -14.77 -17.44
C PHE A 172 0.32 -14.86 -18.95
N LYS A 173 -0.41 -14.07 -19.75
CA LYS A 173 -0.28 -14.05 -21.22
C LYS A 173 1.17 -13.87 -21.67
N GLY A 174 1.70 -14.78 -22.49
CA GLY A 174 3.09 -14.71 -22.99
C GLY A 174 4.15 -15.26 -22.02
N LEU A 175 3.75 -15.91 -20.92
CA LEU A 175 4.62 -16.76 -20.11
C LEU A 175 4.07 -18.18 -20.13
N GLY A 176 4.94 -19.16 -20.44
CA GLY A 176 4.55 -20.56 -20.47
C GLY A 176 4.36 -21.19 -19.09
N GLN A 177 4.78 -20.51 -18.01
CA GLN A 177 4.77 -21.03 -16.65
C GLN A 177 3.71 -20.33 -15.79
N LYS A 178 3.02 -21.12 -14.95
CA LYS A 178 2.20 -20.58 -13.86
C LYS A 178 3.11 -19.94 -12.83
N ILE A 179 2.82 -18.69 -12.46
CA ILE A 179 3.58 -17.98 -11.44
C ILE A 179 2.71 -17.87 -10.18
N PRO A 180 3.20 -18.34 -9.02
CA PRO A 180 2.48 -18.15 -7.77
C PRO A 180 2.58 -16.69 -7.33
N VAL A 181 1.42 -16.13 -6.99
CA VAL A 181 1.28 -14.82 -6.38
C VAL A 181 0.58 -14.95 -5.04
N TYR A 182 0.86 -14.04 -4.13
CA TYR A 182 0.39 -14.08 -2.75
C TYR A 182 -0.23 -12.73 -2.40
N GLU A 183 -1.37 -12.72 -1.72
CA GLU A 183 -1.95 -11.49 -1.20
C GLU A 183 -1.36 -11.20 0.19
N VAL A 184 -1.06 -9.94 0.49
CA VAL A 184 -0.76 -9.52 1.87
C VAL A 184 -2.04 -9.64 2.70
N THR A 185 -1.99 -10.41 3.79
CA THR A 185 -3.13 -10.62 4.69
C THR A 185 -2.99 -9.87 6.00
N SER A 186 -1.76 -9.47 6.35
CA SER A 186 -1.47 -8.61 7.48
C SER A 186 -0.15 -7.91 7.27
N PHE A 187 -0.09 -6.62 7.59
CA PHE A 187 1.17 -5.88 7.68
C PHE A 187 1.11 -4.93 8.87
N VAL A 188 2.01 -5.14 9.83
CA VAL A 188 2.00 -4.44 11.12
C VAL A 188 3.23 -3.54 11.23
N ASN A 189 3.02 -2.22 11.16
CA ASN A 189 4.07 -1.21 11.30
C ASN A 189 3.52 0.05 11.97
N PHE A 190 4.27 0.64 12.89
CA PHE A 190 3.88 1.88 13.57
C PHE A 190 4.08 3.11 12.68
N GLU A 191 5.01 2.99 11.74
CA GLU A 191 5.45 4.05 10.85
C GLU A 191 4.39 4.41 9.80
N ILE A 192 3.36 3.57 9.59
CA ILE A 192 2.34 3.82 8.55
C ILE A 192 1.72 5.20 8.74
N MET A 193 1.18 5.49 9.93
CA MET A 193 0.49 6.76 10.22
C MET A 193 1.48 7.86 10.59
N SER A 194 2.48 7.57 11.42
CA SER A 194 3.40 8.59 11.95
C SER A 194 4.34 9.18 10.91
N SER A 195 4.54 8.50 9.78
CA SER A 195 5.34 9.01 8.65
C SER A 195 4.50 9.29 7.40
N MET A 196 3.17 9.49 7.55
CA MET A 196 2.36 10.10 6.49
C MET A 196 2.78 11.56 6.27
N PRO A 197 2.59 12.12 5.07
CA PRO A 197 2.73 13.56 4.85
C PRO A 197 1.86 14.35 5.82
N VAL A 198 2.36 15.47 6.34
CA VAL A 198 1.66 16.29 7.36
C VAL A 198 0.27 16.70 6.89
N SER A 199 0.11 17.09 5.62
CA SER A 199 -1.19 17.52 5.07
C SER A 199 -2.22 16.38 5.04
N LEU A 200 -1.75 15.13 4.97
CA LEU A 200 -2.58 13.93 4.96
C LEU A 200 -2.76 13.32 6.35
N GLN A 201 -2.03 13.77 7.37
CA GLN A 201 -2.21 13.31 8.75
C GLN A 201 -3.44 13.93 9.40
N GLU A 202 -3.75 15.19 9.07
CA GLU A 202 -4.87 15.92 9.66
C GLU A 202 -6.22 15.27 9.29
N GLY A 203 -6.98 14.87 10.31
CA GLY A 203 -8.27 14.22 10.14
C GLY A 203 -8.19 12.79 9.59
N LEU A 204 -6.99 12.21 9.45
CA LEU A 204 -6.81 10.89 8.84
C LEU A 204 -7.50 9.80 9.64
N LEU A 205 -7.33 9.84 10.97
CA LEU A 205 -7.88 8.86 11.89
C LEU A 205 -9.41 8.83 11.80
N GLU A 206 -10.04 10.00 11.81
CA GLU A 206 -11.49 10.17 11.70
C GLU A 206 -12.02 9.68 10.35
N LYS A 207 -11.29 9.96 9.25
CA LYS A 207 -11.66 9.51 7.90
C LYS A 207 -11.55 7.98 7.75
N ILE A 208 -10.56 7.35 8.38
CA ILE A 208 -10.44 5.88 8.33
C ILE A 208 -11.45 5.21 9.26
N GLU A 209 -11.77 5.81 10.41
CA GLU A 209 -12.85 5.35 11.29
C GLU A 209 -14.21 5.36 10.59
N SER A 210 -14.54 6.46 9.87
CA SER A 210 -15.79 6.51 9.10
C SER A 210 -15.83 5.48 7.98
N THR A 211 -14.71 5.29 7.29
CA THR A 211 -14.58 4.27 6.22
C THR A 211 -14.85 2.85 6.72
N VAL A 212 -14.49 2.53 7.97
CA VAL A 212 -14.77 1.22 8.57
C VAL A 212 -16.24 1.06 8.96
N ARG A 213 -16.90 2.13 9.41
CA ARG A 213 -18.31 2.11 9.84
C ARG A 213 -19.30 2.13 8.67
N ASP A 214 -18.89 2.70 7.54
CA ASP A 214 -19.73 2.89 6.37
C ASP A 214 -19.65 1.72 5.36
N ALA A 215 -20.43 1.80 4.27
CA ALA A 215 -20.88 0.72 3.40
C ALA A 215 -19.82 -0.17 2.70
N MET A 216 -18.51 0.04 2.92
CA MET A 216 -17.46 -0.80 2.33
C MET A 216 -16.28 -1.01 3.30
N PRO A 217 -16.47 -1.83 4.35
CA PRO A 217 -15.41 -2.11 5.31
C PRO A 217 -14.26 -2.83 4.61
N GLU A 218 -13.09 -2.20 4.58
CA GLU A 218 -11.84 -2.79 4.14
C GLU A 218 -11.16 -3.41 5.38
N PRO A 219 -11.18 -4.75 5.58
CA PRO A 219 -10.83 -5.36 6.86
C PRO A 219 -9.43 -5.02 7.36
N TRP A 220 -8.51 -4.75 6.43
CA TRP A 220 -7.14 -4.39 6.77
C TRP A 220 -7.00 -3.04 7.49
N ILE A 221 -7.97 -2.13 7.35
CA ILE A 221 -7.96 -0.83 8.04
C ILE A 221 -8.01 -1.02 9.55
N PHE A 222 -8.71 -2.07 10.03
CA PHE A 222 -8.77 -2.39 11.47
C PHE A 222 -7.38 -2.57 12.08
N ILE A 223 -6.45 -3.18 11.35
CA ILE A 223 -5.07 -3.40 11.82
C ILE A 223 -4.35 -2.06 12.00
N VAL A 224 -4.54 -1.13 11.06
CA VAL A 224 -3.95 0.22 11.12
C VAL A 224 -4.57 1.01 12.28
N LEU A 225 -5.91 1.03 12.39
CA LEU A 225 -6.66 1.70 13.46
C LEU A 225 -6.23 1.24 14.85
N LEU A 226 -6.23 -0.07 15.09
CA LEU A 226 -5.82 -0.64 16.36
C LEU A 226 -4.39 -0.27 16.74
N ARG A 227 -3.49 -0.22 15.75
CA ARG A 227 -2.11 0.21 15.99
C ARG A 227 -2.00 1.70 16.31
N SER A 228 -2.79 2.54 15.65
CA SER A 228 -2.88 3.97 15.97
C SER A 228 -3.33 4.18 17.41
N TYR A 229 -4.41 3.50 17.84
CA TYR A 229 -4.89 3.62 19.22
C TYR A 229 -3.88 3.12 20.26
N ILE A 230 -3.22 1.99 20.03
CA ILE A 230 -2.13 1.54 20.93
C ILE A 230 -1.01 2.58 21.01
N SER A 231 -0.66 3.22 19.89
CA SER A 231 0.33 4.29 19.91
C SER A 231 -0.15 5.49 20.73
N MET A 232 -1.44 5.84 20.63
CA MET A 232 -2.03 6.94 21.38
C MET A 232 -2.09 6.64 22.88
N LEU A 233 -2.48 5.43 23.29
CA LEU A 233 -2.49 5.00 24.70
C LEU A 233 -1.14 5.19 25.40
N ASN A 234 -0.05 4.96 24.68
CA ASN A 234 1.30 5.16 25.21
C ASN A 234 1.74 6.63 25.27
N SER A 235 0.97 7.57 24.71
CA SER A 235 1.37 8.97 24.50
C SER A 235 0.39 10.01 25.04
N SER A 236 -0.88 9.65 25.26
CA SER A 236 -1.95 10.55 25.70
C SER A 236 -2.75 9.99 26.88
N ASN A 237 -3.07 10.84 27.86
CA ASN A 237 -4.01 10.52 28.96
C ASN A 237 -5.49 10.64 28.54
N ASP A 238 -5.85 10.27 27.31
CA ASP A 238 -7.22 10.42 26.82
C ASP A 238 -8.10 9.28 27.36
N GLU A 239 -8.94 9.63 28.33
CA GLU A 239 -9.90 8.73 28.98
C GLU A 239 -10.96 8.28 27.97
N GLY A 240 -10.75 7.12 27.34
CA GLY A 240 -11.70 6.51 26.43
C GLY A 240 -11.09 5.81 25.21
N ILE A 241 -9.79 6.00 24.95
CA ILE A 241 -9.11 5.30 23.84
C ILE A 241 -9.11 3.79 24.06
N ASP A 242 -8.98 3.31 25.30
CA ASP A 242 -9.03 1.88 25.62
C ASP A 242 -10.36 1.25 25.19
N LEU A 243 -11.48 1.91 25.52
CA LEU A 243 -12.81 1.46 25.13
C LEU A 243 -12.98 1.43 23.60
N LYS A 244 -12.53 2.48 22.90
CA LYS A 244 -12.55 2.52 21.43
C LYS A 244 -11.70 1.40 20.82
N ALA A 245 -10.51 1.14 21.36
CA ALA A 245 -9.62 0.10 20.88
C ALA A 245 -10.22 -1.30 21.10
N LEU A 246 -10.88 -1.53 22.23
CA LEU A 246 -11.62 -2.77 22.50
C LEU A 246 -12.79 -2.97 21.53
N GLU A 247 -13.63 -1.94 21.31
CA GLU A 247 -14.75 -2.01 20.37
C GLU A 247 -14.30 -2.33 18.94
N ILE A 248 -13.30 -1.60 18.44
CA ILE A 248 -12.73 -1.83 17.10
C ILE A 248 -12.05 -3.20 17.03
N GLY A 249 -11.41 -3.66 18.11
CA GLY A 249 -10.77 -4.97 18.14
C GLY A 249 -11.78 -6.11 18.07
N GLN A 250 -12.93 -5.98 18.74
CA GLN A 250 -14.03 -6.93 18.65
C GLN A 250 -14.62 -6.99 17.23
N GLN A 251 -14.89 -5.83 16.62
CA GLN A 251 -15.35 -5.77 15.22
C GLN A 251 -14.33 -6.39 14.27
N ALA A 252 -13.03 -6.15 14.48
CA ALA A 252 -11.96 -6.73 13.67
C ALA A 252 -11.97 -8.26 13.69
N LEU A 253 -12.31 -8.90 14.83
CA LEU A 253 -12.39 -10.36 14.93
C LEU A 253 -13.50 -10.97 14.06
N GLU A 254 -14.52 -10.19 13.68
CA GLU A 254 -15.61 -10.64 12.83
C GLU A 254 -15.24 -10.63 11.34
N VAL A 255 -14.39 -9.68 10.92
CA VAL A 255 -14.15 -9.40 9.49
C VAL A 255 -12.73 -9.66 9.01
N VAL A 256 -11.72 -9.65 9.90
CA VAL A 256 -10.32 -9.85 9.53
C VAL A 256 -10.00 -11.35 9.41
N GLU A 257 -9.45 -11.74 8.25
CA GLU A 257 -9.03 -13.13 8.01
C GLU A 257 -7.84 -13.52 8.91
N TYR A 258 -6.82 -12.66 9.03
CA TYR A 258 -5.64 -12.90 9.86
C TYR A 258 -5.83 -12.39 11.30
N LYS A 259 -6.49 -13.20 12.13
CA LYS A 259 -6.81 -12.88 13.54
C LYS A 259 -5.66 -12.83 14.55
N PRO A 260 -4.49 -13.51 14.38
CA PRO A 260 -3.45 -13.52 15.41
C PRO A 260 -2.99 -12.13 15.88
N VAL A 261 -2.92 -11.15 14.97
CA VAL A 261 -2.55 -9.77 15.33
C VAL A 261 -3.62 -9.13 16.22
N ILE A 262 -4.90 -9.36 15.92
CA ILE A 262 -6.02 -8.79 16.68
C ILE A 262 -6.04 -9.38 18.09
N TYR A 263 -5.84 -10.69 18.23
CA TYR A 263 -5.76 -11.33 19.55
C TYR A 263 -4.60 -10.80 20.39
N ASN A 264 -3.41 -10.60 19.78
CA ASN A 264 -2.26 -10.05 20.50
C ASN A 264 -2.55 -8.63 21.01
N ILE A 265 -3.20 -7.80 20.19
CA ILE A 265 -3.57 -6.43 20.55
C ILE A 265 -4.61 -6.42 21.68
N LEU A 266 -5.68 -7.19 21.54
CA LEU A 266 -6.72 -7.29 22.58
C LEU A 266 -6.16 -7.85 23.89
N GLY A 267 -5.26 -8.82 23.82
CA GLY A 267 -4.57 -9.36 24.99
C GLY A 267 -3.80 -8.29 25.76
N TRP A 268 -3.13 -7.37 25.06
CA TRP A 268 -2.44 -6.24 25.71
C TRP A 268 -3.39 -5.27 26.41
N LEU A 269 -4.55 -4.98 25.81
CA LEU A 269 -5.56 -4.07 26.36
C LEU A 269 -6.29 -4.63 27.60
N HIS A 270 -6.22 -5.94 27.84
CA HIS A 270 -6.84 -6.60 28.99
C HIS A 270 -5.89 -6.84 30.17
N THR A 271 -4.62 -6.44 30.05
CA THR A 271 -3.59 -6.52 31.10
C THR A 271 -3.39 -5.19 31.80
#